data_AF-A0ABD7AIT9-F1
#
_entry.id   AF-A0ABD7AIT9-F1
#
_cell.length_a   1.000
_cell.length_b   1.000
_cell.length_c   1.000
_cell.angle_alpha   90.00
_cell.angle_beta   90.00
_cell.angle_gamma   90.00
#
_symmetry.space_group_name_H-M   'P 1'
#
loop_
_entity.id
_entity.type
_entity.pdbx_description
1 polymer ?
#
loop_
_entity_poly.entity_id
_entity_poly.type
_entity_poly.pdbx_seq_one_letter_code
_entity_poly.pdbx_strand_id
1 'polypeptide(L)'
;MTIRQLPVAPAGRPCAGVTSEPQPSALERWNGGIRAASDNDNSISIFDVVGRDYWDEGVTAKRISGALRSMNGADVTVNINSPGGDMFEGLAIYNLLREYQGKVTVKVLGIAASAASIIAMAGDDIQIGRGAFLMIHNCWVVAMGNRHDFAELSTSLEPFDTAMADIYSARSGLDIATVQQLMDAESYIGGSDAVEKGLADSLLSADAVSDGDDSPSAALRKLDALLAKTNTPRSERRKLIKALTGNTPGAVTDPDGKPGATQPNPEILAELDVALSGLANACQ
;
A
#
# COMPACT_ATOMS: atom_id res chain seq x y z
N MET A 1 77.13 1.14 28.01
CA MET A 1 76.31 0.75 26.85
C MET A 1 74.89 1.22 27.10
N THR A 2 74.42 2.21 26.35
CA THR A 2 73.28 3.08 26.69
C THR A 2 72.05 2.78 25.82
N ILE A 3 70.90 2.60 26.48
CA ILE A 3 69.58 2.26 25.93
C ILE A 3 68.93 3.49 25.26
N ARG A 4 69.45 3.98 24.12
CA ARG A 4 68.87 5.15 23.42
C ARG A 4 69.06 5.18 21.90
N GLN A 5 68.73 4.10 21.19
CA GLN A 5 68.56 4.18 19.73
C GLN A 5 67.43 3.26 19.29
N LEU A 6 66.21 3.81 19.28
CA LEU A 6 65.09 3.23 18.54
C LEU A 6 65.22 3.65 17.07
N PRO A 7 64.93 2.77 16.10
CA PRO A 7 64.96 3.12 14.69
C PRO A 7 63.91 4.20 14.40
N VAL A 8 64.32 5.21 13.62
CA VAL A 8 63.47 6.33 13.20
C VAL A 8 62.34 5.79 12.33
N ALA A 9 61.09 6.07 12.71
CA ALA A 9 59.93 5.73 11.89
C ALA A 9 60.05 6.42 10.51
N PRO A 10 59.76 5.73 9.39
CA PRO A 10 59.88 6.31 8.05
C PRO A 10 59.04 7.60 7.96
N ALA A 11 59.62 8.66 7.40
CA ALA A 11 58.99 9.98 7.24
C ALA A 11 57.90 10.01 6.14
N GLY A 12 57.11 8.94 6.04
CA GLY A 12 55.93 8.87 5.19
C GLY A 12 54.74 8.46 6.04
N ARG A 13 53.93 9.42 6.49
CA ARG A 13 52.60 9.08 7.01
C ARG A 13 51.85 8.38 5.87
N PRO A 14 51.28 7.17 6.07
CA PRO A 14 50.44 6.52 5.06
C PRO A 14 49.15 7.29 4.73
N CYS A 15 48.93 8.42 5.40
CA CYS A 15 47.75 9.27 5.28
C CYS A 15 47.85 10.36 4.21
N ALA A 16 48.99 10.52 3.51
CA ALA A 16 49.17 11.65 2.58
C ALA A 16 48.26 11.62 1.34
N GLY A 17 47.61 10.49 1.05
CA GLY A 17 46.64 10.33 -0.04
C GLY A 17 45.19 10.13 0.42
N VAL A 18 44.91 10.17 1.73
CA VAL A 18 43.55 10.00 2.25
C VAL A 18 42.99 11.39 2.54
N THR A 19 42.20 11.90 1.61
CA THR A 19 41.43 13.13 1.80
C THR A 19 40.03 12.75 2.26
N SER A 20 39.50 13.44 3.28
CA SER A 20 38.07 13.40 3.63
C SER A 20 37.19 14.18 2.64
N GLU A 21 37.81 14.79 1.64
CA GLU A 21 37.13 15.51 0.57
C GLU A 21 36.34 14.53 -0.32
N PRO A 22 35.04 14.81 -0.58
CA PRO A 22 34.26 14.00 -1.51
C PRO A 22 34.88 14.08 -2.91
N GLN A 23 34.85 12.96 -3.63
CA GLN A 23 35.34 12.90 -5.01
C GLN A 23 34.58 13.90 -5.89
N PRO A 24 35.23 14.57 -6.87
CA PRO A 24 34.57 15.48 -7.80
C PRO A 24 33.38 14.84 -8.52
N SER A 25 33.50 13.56 -8.89
CA SER A 25 32.41 12.79 -9.49
C SER A 25 31.25 12.49 -8.52
N ALA A 26 31.52 12.45 -7.21
CA ALA A 26 30.48 12.33 -6.19
C ALA A 26 29.74 13.67 -6.02
N LEU A 27 30.44 14.81 -6.12
CA LEU A 27 29.83 16.14 -6.11
C LEU A 27 29.01 16.43 -7.39
N GLU A 28 29.47 15.98 -8.56
CA GLU A 28 28.72 16.08 -9.82
C GLU A 28 27.44 15.23 -9.81
N ARG A 29 27.47 14.08 -9.13
CA ARG A 29 26.29 13.21 -8.93
C ARG A 29 25.44 13.63 -7.73
N TRP A 30 25.96 14.49 -6.86
CA TRP A 30 25.25 14.96 -5.68
C TRP A 30 24.22 16.01 -6.09
N ASN A 31 22.96 15.64 -6.02
CA ASN A 31 21.86 16.57 -6.21
C ASN A 31 21.20 16.86 -4.85
N GLY A 32 21.61 17.96 -4.22
CA GLY A 32 21.02 18.44 -2.96
C GLY A 32 19.56 18.89 -3.06
N GLY A 33 18.99 18.89 -4.27
CA GLY A 33 17.57 19.07 -4.55
C GLY A 33 16.78 17.77 -4.59
N ILE A 34 17.43 16.60 -4.55
CA ILE A 34 16.74 15.33 -4.32
C ILE A 34 16.29 15.32 -2.86
N ARG A 35 14.99 15.53 -2.68
CA ARG A 35 14.26 15.34 -1.43
C ARG A 35 13.20 14.28 -1.68
N ALA A 36 12.69 13.66 -0.62
CA ALA A 36 11.51 12.82 -0.75
C ALA A 36 10.39 13.62 -1.43
N ALA A 37 9.65 12.99 -2.35
CA ALA A 37 8.57 13.65 -3.09
C ALA A 37 7.44 14.16 -2.17
N SER A 38 7.33 13.57 -0.97
CA SER A 38 6.58 14.09 0.17
C SER A 38 7.41 13.91 1.45
N ASP A 39 7.44 14.94 2.30
CA ASP A 39 7.92 14.84 3.70
C ASP A 39 6.77 14.47 4.67
N ASN A 40 5.53 14.41 4.17
CA ASN A 40 4.30 14.31 4.97
C ASN A 40 3.48 13.07 4.63
N ASP A 41 4.09 11.89 4.55
CA ASP A 41 3.31 10.67 4.66
C ASP A 41 3.00 10.49 6.15
N ASN A 42 1.92 11.15 6.60
CA ASN A 42 1.29 10.91 7.90
C ASN A 42 0.94 9.42 7.97
N SER A 43 1.91 8.63 8.41
CA SER A 43 1.86 7.20 8.30
C SER A 43 2.20 6.59 9.64
N ILE A 44 1.43 5.57 9.97
CA ILE A 44 1.58 4.77 11.17
C ILE A 44 1.87 3.35 10.70
N SER A 45 2.91 2.74 11.23
CA SER A 45 3.28 1.37 10.91
C SER A 45 3.03 0.45 12.10
N ILE A 46 2.22 -0.59 11.87
CA ILE A 46 1.92 -1.66 12.82
C ILE A 46 2.56 -2.94 12.28
N PHE A 47 3.88 -3.06 12.50
CA PHE A 47 4.72 -4.13 11.95
C PHE A 47 5.21 -5.12 13.01
N ASP A 48 4.65 -5.03 14.20
CA ASP A 48 5.07 -5.80 15.36
C ASP A 48 3.83 -6.28 16.14
N VAL A 49 4.06 -7.02 17.21
CA VAL A 49 3.02 -7.47 18.14
C VAL A 49 2.24 -6.27 18.68
N VAL A 50 0.92 -6.43 18.75
CA VAL A 50 0.03 -5.46 19.39
C VAL A 50 0.17 -5.59 20.91
N GLY A 51 0.45 -4.48 21.58
CA GLY A 51 0.79 -4.46 23.00
C GLY A 51 2.31 -4.43 23.23
N ARG A 52 2.72 -4.92 24.39
CA ARG A 52 4.14 -5.04 24.78
C ARG A 52 4.57 -6.50 24.74
N ASP A 53 5.70 -6.75 24.11
CA ASP A 53 6.36 -8.05 24.17
C ASP A 53 7.22 -8.18 25.45
N TYR A 54 7.97 -9.29 25.56
CA TYR A 54 8.84 -9.56 26.71
C TYR A 54 10.01 -8.57 26.85
N TRP A 55 10.35 -7.85 25.77
CA TRP A 55 11.45 -6.90 25.70
C TRP A 55 10.98 -5.44 25.79
N ASP A 56 9.70 -5.20 26.13
CA ASP A 56 9.05 -3.88 26.16
C ASP A 56 8.97 -3.22 24.75
N GLU A 57 9.07 -4.04 23.70
CA GLU A 57 8.88 -3.66 22.31
C GLU A 57 7.43 -3.93 21.87
N GLY A 58 7.05 -3.46 20.68
CA GLY A 58 5.70 -3.64 20.14
C GLY A 58 4.92 -2.34 19.85
N VAL A 59 3.65 -2.52 19.50
CA VAL A 59 2.74 -1.44 19.09
C VAL A 59 1.66 -1.25 20.13
N THR A 60 1.77 -0.17 20.90
CA THR A 60 0.83 0.16 21.98
C THR A 60 -0.09 1.32 21.62
N ALA A 61 -1.25 1.38 22.27
CA ALA A 61 -2.19 2.50 22.19
C ALA A 61 -1.54 3.84 22.56
N LYS A 62 -0.58 3.82 23.50
CA LYS A 62 0.21 5.02 23.86
C LYS A 62 1.05 5.53 22.68
N ARG A 63 1.72 4.63 21.95
CA ARG A 63 2.52 4.99 20.78
C ARG A 63 1.64 5.52 19.65
N ILE A 64 0.53 4.85 19.37
CA ILE A 64 -0.42 5.27 18.33
C ILE A 64 -1.05 6.63 18.67
N SER A 65 -1.55 6.82 19.88
CA SER A 65 -2.12 8.11 20.31
C SER A 65 -1.11 9.27 20.23
N GLY A 66 0.16 9.02 20.54
CA GLY A 66 1.23 10.01 20.36
C GLY A 66 1.41 10.40 18.89
N ALA A 67 1.42 9.41 17.98
CA ALA A 67 1.53 9.64 16.55
C ALA A 67 0.32 10.41 16.01
N LEU A 68 -0.91 10.00 16.35
CA LEU A 68 -2.13 10.68 15.92
C LEU A 68 -2.18 12.14 16.38
N ARG A 69 -1.75 12.43 17.61
CA ARG A 69 -1.66 13.82 18.12
C ARG A 69 -0.68 14.66 17.31
N SER A 70 0.44 14.08 16.88
CA SER A 70 1.43 14.80 16.05
C SER A 70 0.92 15.13 14.64
N MET A 71 -0.05 14.34 14.14
CA MET A 71 -0.67 14.54 12.83
C MET A 71 -1.79 15.59 12.85
N ASN A 72 -2.26 15.99 14.05
CA ASN A 72 -3.14 17.14 14.28
C ASN A 72 -4.39 17.19 13.37
N GLY A 73 -5.05 16.04 13.19
CA GLY A 73 -6.29 15.93 12.42
C GLY A 73 -6.10 15.81 10.91
N ALA A 74 -4.87 15.78 10.40
CA ALA A 74 -4.62 15.47 9.00
C ALA A 74 -4.83 13.98 8.72
N ASP A 75 -5.20 13.65 7.48
CA ASP A 75 -5.40 12.27 7.04
C ASP A 75 -4.17 11.40 7.33
N VAL A 76 -4.43 10.14 7.68
CA VAL A 76 -3.41 9.18 8.11
C VAL A 76 -3.52 7.87 7.35
N THR A 77 -2.37 7.31 6.97
CA THR A 77 -2.26 5.96 6.44
C THR A 77 -1.70 5.00 7.49
N VAL A 78 -2.45 3.98 7.86
CA VAL A 78 -2.03 2.93 8.80
C VAL A 78 -1.61 1.69 8.01
N ASN A 79 -0.32 1.38 7.99
CA ASN A 79 0.22 0.19 7.35
C ASN A 79 0.29 -0.97 8.36
N ILE A 80 -0.35 -2.10 8.06
CA ILE A 80 -0.43 -3.26 8.96
C ILE A 80 0.28 -4.46 8.33
N ASN A 81 1.19 -5.04 9.11
CA ASN A 81 1.79 -6.34 8.89
C ASN A 81 2.12 -6.96 10.26
N SER A 82 1.10 -7.43 10.97
CA SER A 82 1.20 -7.80 12.38
C SER A 82 0.46 -9.12 12.68
N PRO A 83 1.05 -9.98 13.54
CA PRO A 83 0.40 -11.20 14.02
C PRO A 83 -0.71 -10.93 15.04
N GLY A 84 -0.96 -9.66 15.40
CA GLY A 84 -1.84 -9.29 16.50
C GLY A 84 -1.11 -9.31 17.84
N GLY A 85 -1.83 -9.58 18.92
CA GLY A 85 -1.28 -9.55 20.27
C GLY A 85 -2.37 -9.32 21.31
N ASP A 86 -2.12 -8.41 22.24
CA ASP A 86 -3.05 -8.07 23.32
C ASP A 86 -4.36 -7.48 22.79
N MET A 87 -5.48 -8.09 23.20
CA MET A 87 -6.82 -7.71 22.74
C MET A 87 -7.20 -6.29 23.18
N PHE A 88 -6.88 -5.90 24.42
CA PHE A 88 -7.31 -4.62 24.96
C PHE A 88 -6.50 -3.46 24.38
N GLU A 89 -5.21 -3.65 24.15
CA GLU A 89 -4.37 -2.72 23.37
C GLU A 89 -4.89 -2.61 21.94
N GLY A 90 -5.29 -3.73 21.32
CA GLY A 90 -5.92 -3.73 20.00
C GLY A 90 -7.21 -2.92 19.93
N LEU A 91 -8.14 -3.15 20.87
CA LEU A 91 -9.39 -2.41 20.97
C LEU A 91 -9.16 -0.92 21.30
N ALA A 92 -8.18 -0.60 22.14
CA ALA A 92 -7.82 0.78 22.41
C ALA A 92 -7.30 1.49 21.16
N ILE A 93 -6.43 0.84 20.37
CA ILE A 93 -5.95 1.37 19.10
C ILE A 93 -7.11 1.54 18.10
N TYR A 94 -7.98 0.53 17.98
CA TYR A 94 -9.18 0.60 17.14
C TYR A 94 -10.02 1.84 17.48
N ASN A 95 -10.32 2.05 18.75
CA ASN A 95 -11.14 3.19 19.19
C ASN A 95 -10.43 4.54 18.97
N LEU A 96 -9.11 4.62 19.22
CA LEU A 96 -8.32 5.83 18.94
C LEU A 96 -8.35 6.22 17.47
N LEU A 97 -8.31 5.23 16.56
CA LEU A 97 -8.42 5.47 15.13
C LEU A 97 -9.85 5.87 14.74
N ARG A 98 -10.88 5.23 15.31
CA ARG A 98 -12.29 5.58 15.05
C ARG A 98 -12.68 6.97 15.56
N GLU A 99 -12.04 7.46 16.63
CA GLU A 99 -12.27 8.81 17.17
C GLU A 99 -11.46 9.89 16.42
N TYR A 100 -10.48 9.49 15.60
CA TYR A 100 -9.61 10.43 14.91
C TYR A 100 -10.38 11.24 13.86
N GLN A 101 -10.12 12.56 13.81
CA GLN A 101 -10.87 13.48 12.95
C GLN A 101 -10.47 13.40 11.47
N GLY A 102 -9.21 13.07 11.19
CA GLY A 102 -8.72 12.91 9.82
C GLY A 102 -9.13 11.57 9.24
N LYS A 103 -9.14 11.45 7.92
CA LYS A 103 -9.45 10.18 7.26
C LYS A 103 -8.39 9.13 7.60
N VAL A 104 -8.81 7.95 8.04
CA VAL A 104 -7.94 6.81 8.33
C VAL A 104 -7.97 5.83 7.15
N THR A 105 -6.86 5.75 6.42
CA THR A 105 -6.67 4.73 5.37
C THR A 105 -5.84 3.59 5.93
N VAL A 106 -6.41 2.38 6.02
CA VAL A 106 -5.68 1.18 6.44
C VAL A 106 -5.16 0.43 5.22
N LYS A 107 -3.90 -0.03 5.29
CA LYS A 107 -3.27 -0.86 4.26
C LYS A 107 -2.73 -2.14 4.90
N VAL A 108 -3.35 -3.27 4.60
CA VAL A 108 -2.87 -4.60 5.00
C VAL A 108 -1.87 -5.10 3.97
N LEU A 109 -0.59 -5.12 4.35
CA LEU A 109 0.51 -5.39 3.43
C LEU A 109 0.84 -6.89 3.29
N GLY A 110 0.79 -7.61 4.41
CA GLY A 110 1.09 -9.04 4.47
C GLY A 110 0.03 -9.78 5.29
N ILE A 111 -0.02 -9.49 6.59
CA ILE A 111 -1.05 -10.05 7.47
C ILE A 111 -1.57 -9.03 8.47
N ALA A 112 -2.87 -9.04 8.72
CA ALA A 112 -3.46 -8.47 9.92
C ALA A 112 -4.18 -9.61 10.64
N ALA A 113 -3.54 -10.18 11.66
CA ALA A 113 -4.08 -11.31 12.41
C ALA A 113 -4.56 -10.89 13.80
N SER A 114 -5.59 -11.57 14.31
CA SER A 114 -6.02 -11.41 15.71
C SER A 114 -6.32 -9.94 16.06
N ALA A 115 -5.75 -9.39 17.14
CA ALA A 115 -5.94 -7.99 17.51
C ALA A 115 -5.61 -7.00 16.37
N ALA A 116 -4.71 -7.34 15.43
CA ALA A 116 -4.39 -6.47 14.29
C ALA A 116 -5.49 -6.45 13.22
N SER A 117 -6.25 -7.54 13.03
CA SER A 117 -7.43 -7.51 12.14
C SER A 117 -8.54 -6.65 12.74
N ILE A 118 -8.72 -6.64 14.07
CA ILE A 118 -9.61 -5.70 14.75
C ILE A 118 -9.18 -4.25 14.47
N ILE A 119 -7.90 -3.92 14.65
CA ILE A 119 -7.38 -2.58 14.33
C ILE A 119 -7.64 -2.21 12.87
N ALA A 120 -7.49 -3.16 11.93
CA ALA A 120 -7.73 -2.91 10.52
C ALA A 120 -9.17 -2.43 10.25
N MET A 121 -10.15 -2.97 10.99
CA MET A 121 -11.57 -2.59 10.85
C MET A 121 -11.85 -1.14 11.27
N ALA A 122 -10.89 -0.42 11.85
CA ALA A 122 -11.04 0.99 12.21
C ALA A 122 -10.97 1.95 11.00
N GLY A 123 -10.44 1.49 9.86
CA GLY A 123 -10.22 2.33 8.69
C GLY A 123 -11.52 2.82 8.04
N ASP A 124 -11.50 4.07 7.57
CA ASP A 124 -12.54 4.61 6.69
C ASP A 124 -12.38 4.04 5.27
N ASP A 125 -11.15 3.74 4.86
CA ASP A 125 -10.79 3.04 3.63
C ASP A 125 -9.78 1.93 3.96
N ILE A 126 -10.14 0.67 3.70
CA ILE A 126 -9.33 -0.50 4.00
C ILE A 126 -8.86 -1.14 2.69
N GLN A 127 -7.56 -1.08 2.44
CA GLN A 127 -6.92 -1.68 1.28
C GLN A 127 -6.11 -2.89 1.69
N ILE A 128 -6.21 -3.99 0.94
CA ILE A 128 -5.47 -5.22 1.24
C ILE A 128 -4.67 -5.70 0.03
N GLY A 129 -3.42 -6.15 0.25
CA GLY A 129 -2.63 -6.74 -0.82
C GLY A 129 -3.30 -8.00 -1.36
N ARG A 130 -3.14 -8.29 -2.66
CA ARG A 130 -3.71 -9.49 -3.29
C ARG A 130 -3.25 -10.78 -2.62
N GLY A 131 -1.98 -10.82 -2.19
CA GLY A 131 -1.38 -11.94 -1.46
C GLY A 131 -1.40 -11.78 0.06
N ALA A 132 -2.11 -10.78 0.58
CA ALA A 132 -2.24 -10.54 2.02
C ALA A 132 -3.48 -11.23 2.61
N PHE A 133 -3.47 -11.36 3.94
CA PHE A 133 -4.50 -12.07 4.69
C PHE A 133 -5.00 -11.25 5.88
N LEU A 134 -6.31 -11.35 6.13
CA LEU A 134 -6.87 -11.16 7.46
C LEU A 134 -6.93 -12.52 8.14
N MET A 135 -6.56 -12.60 9.41
CA MET A 135 -6.82 -13.79 10.22
C MET A 135 -7.70 -13.39 11.40
N ILE A 136 -8.85 -14.02 11.52
CA ILE A 136 -9.83 -13.75 12.58
C ILE A 136 -10.10 -15.03 13.36
N HIS A 137 -10.17 -14.89 14.68
CA HIS A 137 -10.40 -16.00 15.61
C HIS A 137 -10.96 -15.47 16.94
N ASN A 138 -11.41 -16.39 17.80
CA ASN A 138 -11.89 -16.06 19.14
C ASN A 138 -10.77 -15.60 20.07
N CYS A 139 -11.14 -14.99 21.19
CA CYS A 139 -10.21 -14.57 22.21
C CYS A 139 -9.57 -15.82 22.84
N TRP A 140 -8.25 -15.80 23.00
CA TRP A 140 -7.51 -16.90 23.59
C TRP A 140 -6.71 -16.41 24.78
N VAL A 141 -6.53 -17.31 25.74
CA VAL A 141 -5.78 -17.06 26.98
C VAL A 141 -4.99 -18.31 27.35
N VAL A 142 -3.90 -18.11 28.10
CA VAL A 142 -3.20 -19.21 28.76
C VAL A 142 -3.69 -19.30 30.20
N ALA A 143 -4.21 -20.46 30.59
CA ALA A 143 -4.75 -20.68 31.94
C ALA A 143 -4.23 -21.99 32.54
N MET A 144 -4.18 -22.03 33.88
CA MET A 144 -3.82 -23.21 34.66
C MET A 144 -4.79 -23.31 35.83
N GLY A 145 -5.47 -24.44 35.96
CA GLY A 145 -6.51 -24.63 36.95
C GLY A 145 -7.16 -25.99 36.86
N ASN A 146 -8.24 -26.17 37.62
CA ASN A 146 -9.08 -27.35 37.61
C ASN A 146 -10.29 -27.18 36.68
N ARG A 147 -11.14 -28.22 36.58
CA ARG A 147 -12.30 -28.23 35.67
C ARG A 147 -13.30 -27.08 35.88
N HIS A 148 -13.43 -26.57 37.10
CA HIS A 148 -14.33 -25.46 37.41
C HIS A 148 -13.77 -24.15 36.87
N ASP A 149 -12.48 -23.92 37.05
CA ASP A 149 -11.78 -22.73 36.55
C ASP A 149 -11.89 -22.66 35.02
N PHE A 150 -11.73 -23.79 34.31
CA PHE A 150 -11.85 -23.81 32.85
C PHE A 150 -13.29 -23.63 32.34
N ALA A 151 -14.30 -24.15 33.07
CA ALA A 151 -15.70 -23.93 32.71
C ALA A 151 -16.09 -22.45 32.90
N GLU A 152 -15.68 -21.83 34.01
CA GLU A 152 -15.88 -20.41 34.27
C GLU A 152 -15.13 -19.54 33.24
N LEU A 153 -13.90 -19.91 32.90
CA LEU A 153 -13.10 -19.20 31.91
C LEU A 153 -13.76 -19.21 30.53
N SER A 154 -14.27 -20.35 30.08
CA SER A 154 -14.98 -20.47 28.80
C SER A 154 -16.14 -19.49 28.72
N THR A 155 -16.98 -19.41 29.75
CA THR A 155 -18.11 -18.45 29.79
C THR A 155 -17.62 -17.01 29.91
N SER A 156 -16.53 -16.77 30.63
CA SER A 156 -15.97 -15.42 30.81
C SER A 156 -15.38 -14.83 29.53
N LEU A 157 -15.05 -15.66 28.52
CA LEU A 157 -14.53 -15.20 27.23
C LEU A 157 -15.64 -14.77 26.25
N GLU A 158 -16.87 -15.28 26.42
CA GLU A 158 -18.00 -15.01 25.50
C GLU A 158 -18.26 -13.51 25.23
N PRO A 159 -18.19 -12.60 26.23
CA PRO A 159 -18.41 -11.17 25.98
C PRO A 159 -17.32 -10.56 25.08
N PHE A 160 -16.09 -11.06 25.17
CA PHE A 160 -14.97 -10.59 24.35
C PHE A 160 -15.12 -11.06 22.90
N ASP A 161 -15.50 -12.31 22.71
CA ASP A 161 -15.80 -12.86 21.37
C ASP A 161 -16.97 -12.12 20.73
N THR A 162 -18.02 -11.85 21.51
CA THR A 162 -19.17 -11.07 21.06
C THR A 162 -18.78 -9.66 20.64
N ALA A 163 -17.92 -8.97 21.41
CA ALA A 163 -17.45 -7.63 21.07
C ALA A 163 -16.60 -7.62 19.78
N MET A 164 -15.75 -8.62 19.57
CA MET A 164 -14.99 -8.75 18.33
C MET A 164 -15.88 -9.07 17.13
N ALA A 165 -16.83 -9.98 17.29
CA ALA A 165 -17.79 -10.34 16.26
C ALA A 165 -18.64 -9.13 15.84
N ASP A 166 -19.05 -8.28 16.79
CA ASP A 166 -19.80 -7.05 16.52
C ASP A 166 -19.01 -6.10 15.61
N ILE A 167 -17.71 -5.90 15.87
CA ILE A 167 -16.84 -5.05 15.04
C ILE A 167 -16.76 -5.58 13.60
N TYR A 168 -16.50 -6.89 13.43
CA TYR A 168 -16.43 -7.49 12.10
C TYR A 168 -17.79 -7.45 11.38
N SER A 169 -18.88 -7.73 12.09
CA SER A 169 -20.24 -7.68 11.54
C SER A 169 -20.61 -6.26 11.10
N ALA A 170 -20.34 -5.26 11.94
CA ALA A 170 -20.58 -3.86 11.63
C ALA A 170 -19.76 -3.40 10.41
N ARG A 171 -18.54 -3.91 10.25
CA ARG A 171 -17.67 -3.55 9.11
C ARG A 171 -18.08 -4.26 7.81
N SER A 172 -18.31 -5.56 7.87
CA SER A 172 -18.55 -6.42 6.71
C SER A 172 -20.00 -6.40 6.22
N GLY A 173 -20.95 -6.10 7.10
CA GLY A 173 -22.38 -6.29 6.85
C GLY A 173 -22.82 -7.76 6.92
N LEU A 174 -21.93 -8.70 7.25
CA LEU A 174 -22.28 -10.08 7.51
C LEU A 174 -23.08 -10.20 8.80
N ASP A 175 -23.99 -11.16 8.88
CA ASP A 175 -24.70 -11.44 10.12
C ASP A 175 -23.73 -11.96 11.20
N ILE A 176 -24.07 -11.66 12.45
CA ILE A 176 -23.21 -11.96 13.60
C ILE A 176 -22.89 -13.47 13.72
N ALA A 177 -23.82 -14.35 13.33
CA ALA A 177 -23.62 -15.79 13.43
C ALA A 177 -22.62 -16.30 12.39
N THR A 178 -22.66 -15.77 11.17
CA THR A 178 -21.65 -16.05 10.14
C THR A 178 -20.27 -15.59 10.59
N VAL A 179 -20.16 -14.40 11.19
CA VAL A 179 -18.89 -13.90 11.73
C VAL A 179 -18.37 -14.80 12.85
N GLN A 180 -19.22 -15.20 13.79
CA GLN A 180 -18.86 -16.12 14.87
C GLN A 180 -18.35 -17.45 14.31
N GLN A 181 -18.98 -18.01 13.28
CA GLN A 181 -18.49 -19.22 12.62
C GLN A 181 -17.10 -19.06 12.00
N LEU A 182 -16.81 -17.89 11.42
CA LEU A 182 -15.47 -17.61 10.89
C LEU A 182 -14.44 -17.50 12.01
N MET A 183 -14.80 -16.90 13.14
CA MET A 183 -13.94 -16.79 14.32
C MET A 183 -13.70 -18.15 14.98
N ASP A 184 -14.74 -18.98 15.14
CA ASP A 184 -14.64 -20.35 15.65
C ASP A 184 -13.72 -21.23 14.79
N ALA A 185 -13.67 -20.97 13.48
CA ALA A 185 -12.86 -21.72 12.53
C ALA A 185 -11.41 -21.23 12.40
N GLU A 186 -11.01 -20.18 13.12
CA GLU A 186 -9.69 -19.53 12.96
C GLU A 186 -9.39 -19.17 11.49
N SER A 187 -10.30 -18.41 10.88
CA SER A 187 -10.30 -18.21 9.43
C SER A 187 -9.19 -17.29 8.94
N TYR A 188 -8.46 -17.75 7.92
CA TYR A 188 -7.58 -16.93 7.09
C TYR A 188 -8.31 -16.49 5.81
N ILE A 189 -8.52 -15.19 5.68
CA ILE A 189 -9.30 -14.57 4.61
C ILE A 189 -8.33 -13.80 3.70
N GLY A 190 -8.14 -14.30 2.48
CA GLY A 190 -7.22 -13.69 1.50
C GLY A 190 -7.76 -12.37 0.93
N GLY A 191 -6.88 -11.55 0.36
CA GLY A 191 -7.21 -10.17 -0.07
C GLY A 191 -8.47 -10.02 -0.92
N SER A 192 -8.65 -10.83 -1.98
CA SER A 192 -9.88 -10.77 -2.79
C SER A 192 -11.13 -11.16 -2.01
N ASP A 193 -11.05 -12.21 -1.20
CA ASP A 193 -12.17 -12.68 -0.38
C ASP A 193 -12.51 -11.69 0.73
N ALA A 194 -11.50 -11.00 1.28
CA ALA A 194 -11.72 -9.91 2.25
C ALA A 194 -12.52 -8.76 1.62
N VAL A 195 -12.26 -8.42 0.36
CA VAL A 195 -13.04 -7.43 -0.39
C VAL A 195 -14.46 -7.94 -0.67
N GLU A 196 -14.60 -9.18 -1.15
CA GLU A 196 -15.91 -9.78 -1.44
C GLU A 196 -16.80 -9.89 -0.19
N LYS A 197 -16.20 -10.17 0.98
CA LYS A 197 -16.89 -10.22 2.27
C LYS A 197 -17.10 -8.85 2.92
N GLY A 198 -16.65 -7.75 2.34
CA GLY A 198 -16.77 -6.40 2.92
C GLY A 198 -15.83 -6.10 4.10
N LEU A 199 -14.86 -6.98 4.38
CA LEU A 199 -13.83 -6.76 5.40
C LEU A 199 -12.71 -5.82 4.90
N ALA A 200 -12.62 -5.61 3.59
CA ALA A 200 -11.79 -4.60 2.94
C ALA A 200 -12.59 -3.90 1.83
N ASP A 201 -12.23 -2.66 1.49
CA ASP A 201 -12.87 -1.89 0.41
C ASP A 201 -12.28 -2.23 -0.96
N SER A 202 -10.96 -2.39 -1.02
CA SER A 202 -10.28 -2.65 -2.28
C SER A 202 -8.97 -3.43 -2.10
N LEU A 203 -8.45 -3.93 -3.22
CA LEU A 203 -7.05 -4.32 -3.26
C LEU A 203 -6.13 -3.09 -3.22
N LEU A 204 -4.87 -3.27 -2.83
CA LEU A 204 -3.85 -2.24 -2.98
C LEU A 204 -3.74 -1.81 -4.45
N SER A 205 -3.41 -0.53 -4.68
CA SER A 205 -3.38 0.07 -6.03
C SER A 205 -2.53 -0.68 -7.07
N ALA A 206 -1.40 -1.28 -6.66
CA ALA A 206 -0.56 -2.08 -7.55
C ALA A 206 -1.21 -3.39 -8.00
N ASP A 207 -2.16 -3.91 -7.21
CA ASP A 207 -2.90 -5.15 -7.47
C ASP A 207 -4.27 -4.89 -8.11
N ALA A 208 -4.75 -3.64 -8.09
CA ALA A 208 -5.99 -3.25 -8.71
C ALA A 208 -5.88 -3.38 -10.24
N VAL A 209 -6.63 -4.31 -10.82
CA VAL A 209 -6.74 -4.44 -12.28
C VAL A 209 -7.62 -3.28 -12.76
N SER A 210 -7.00 -2.28 -13.37
CA SER A 210 -7.73 -1.23 -14.10
C SER A 210 -8.14 -1.78 -15.47
N ASP A 211 -9.40 -2.17 -15.62
CA ASP A 211 -10.03 -2.30 -16.93
C ASP A 211 -10.43 -0.91 -17.44
N GLY A 212 -9.43 -0.10 -17.81
CA GLY A 212 -9.73 1.30 -18.17
C GLY A 212 -8.55 2.23 -18.36
N ASP A 213 -7.43 1.76 -18.91
CA ASP A 213 -6.48 2.72 -19.51
C ASP A 213 -7.10 3.23 -20.82
N ASP A 214 -7.82 4.35 -20.75
CA ASP A 214 -8.33 5.13 -21.89
C ASP A 214 -7.35 6.26 -22.27
N SER A 215 -6.10 6.19 -21.80
CA SER A 215 -5.08 7.11 -22.26
C SER A 215 -4.93 7.04 -23.79
N PRO A 216 -4.54 8.15 -24.45
CA PRO A 216 -4.28 8.15 -25.88
C PRO A 216 -3.33 7.01 -26.30
N SER A 217 -2.34 6.70 -25.45
CA SER A 217 -1.40 5.59 -25.66
C SER A 217 -2.05 4.21 -25.61
N ALA A 218 -3.07 4.00 -24.79
CA ALA A 218 -3.80 2.74 -24.73
C ALA A 218 -4.82 2.60 -25.87
N ALA A 219 -5.48 3.70 -26.27
CA ALA A 219 -6.33 3.73 -27.45
C ALA A 219 -5.54 3.38 -28.74
N LEU A 220 -4.32 3.93 -28.90
CA LEU A 220 -3.45 3.60 -30.04
C LEU A 220 -3.00 2.13 -30.04
N ARG A 221 -2.74 1.54 -28.86
CA ARG A 221 -2.42 0.11 -28.72
C ARG A 221 -3.61 -0.78 -29.10
N LYS A 222 -4.83 -0.42 -28.67
CA LYS A 222 -6.06 -1.10 -29.08
C LYS A 222 -6.26 -1.01 -30.60
N LEU A 223 -5.99 0.15 -31.20
CA LEU A 223 -6.14 0.39 -32.64
C LEU A 223 -5.10 -0.38 -33.48
N ASP A 224 -3.84 -0.45 -33.05
CA ASP A 224 -2.81 -1.33 -33.68
C ASP A 224 -3.20 -2.81 -33.61
N ALA A 225 -3.75 -3.25 -32.47
CA ALA A 225 -4.20 -4.62 -32.28
C ALA A 225 -5.39 -4.99 -33.20
N LEU A 226 -6.32 -4.06 -33.42
CA LEU A 226 -7.44 -4.25 -34.34
C LEU A 226 -6.98 -4.31 -35.81
N LEU A 227 -6.10 -3.41 -36.23
CA LEU A 227 -5.50 -3.43 -37.58
C LEU A 227 -4.61 -4.67 -37.81
N ALA A 228 -4.00 -5.21 -36.76
CA ALA A 228 -3.24 -6.45 -36.85
C ALA A 228 -4.15 -7.66 -37.09
N LYS A 229 -5.35 -7.67 -36.48
CA LYS A 229 -6.36 -8.73 -36.69
C LYS A 229 -6.91 -8.75 -38.12
N THR A 230 -6.90 -7.60 -38.81
CA THR A 230 -7.27 -7.51 -40.23
C THR A 230 -6.12 -7.82 -41.19
N ASN A 231 -5.03 -8.44 -40.71
CA ASN A 231 -3.83 -8.78 -41.50
C ASN A 231 -3.11 -7.58 -42.15
N THR A 232 -3.34 -6.36 -41.67
CA THR A 232 -2.64 -5.18 -42.19
C THR A 232 -1.16 -5.25 -41.80
N PRO A 233 -0.19 -5.13 -42.74
CA PRO A 233 1.23 -5.19 -42.43
C PRO A 233 1.68 -4.13 -41.42
N ARG A 234 2.61 -4.48 -40.52
CA ARG A 234 3.09 -3.61 -39.43
C ARG A 234 3.58 -2.23 -39.89
N SER A 235 4.20 -2.15 -41.08
CA SER A 235 4.66 -0.89 -41.69
C SER A 235 3.50 0.05 -42.00
N GLU A 236 2.40 -0.49 -42.49
CA GLU A 236 1.19 0.24 -42.86
C GLU A 236 0.39 0.66 -41.63
N ARG A 237 0.26 -0.22 -40.63
CA ARG A 237 -0.35 0.12 -39.33
C ARG A 237 0.37 1.30 -38.66
N ARG A 238 1.71 1.27 -38.62
CA ARG A 238 2.51 2.36 -38.08
C ARG A 238 2.36 3.67 -38.86
N LYS A 239 2.18 3.59 -40.18
CA LYS A 239 1.93 4.77 -41.02
C LYS A 239 0.57 5.39 -40.72
N LEU A 240 -0.48 4.58 -40.59
CA LEU A 240 -1.84 5.01 -40.26
C LEU A 240 -1.91 5.62 -38.86
N ILE A 241 -1.33 4.95 -37.87
CA ILE A 241 -1.26 5.43 -36.49
C ILE A 241 -0.49 6.76 -36.41
N LYS A 242 0.62 6.89 -37.15
CA LYS A 242 1.40 8.14 -37.23
C LYS A 242 0.63 9.29 -37.90
N ALA A 243 -0.19 8.98 -38.90
CA ALA A 243 -1.03 9.98 -39.56
C ALA A 243 -2.15 10.48 -38.62
N LEU A 244 -2.73 9.60 -37.81
CA LEU A 244 -3.75 9.92 -36.81
C LEU A 244 -3.22 10.79 -35.66
N THR A 245 -2.01 10.53 -35.18
CA THR A 245 -1.47 11.23 -33.99
C THR A 245 -0.83 12.58 -34.29
N GLY A 246 -0.66 12.96 -35.57
CA GLY A 246 -0.04 14.22 -36.00
C GLY A 246 1.45 14.40 -35.64
N ASN A 247 1.97 13.60 -34.70
CA ASN A 247 3.34 13.63 -34.23
C ASN A 247 4.12 12.38 -34.65
N THR A 248 5.41 12.59 -34.98
CA THR A 248 6.42 11.54 -35.02
C THR A 248 6.48 10.80 -33.70
N PRO A 249 6.75 9.48 -33.69
CA PRO A 249 7.09 8.79 -32.45
C PRO A 249 8.23 9.57 -31.81
N GLY A 250 8.05 10.05 -30.58
CA GLY A 250 9.09 10.76 -29.86
C GLY A 250 10.33 9.89 -29.76
N ALA A 251 11.31 10.14 -30.63
CA ALA A 251 12.65 10.26 -30.13
C ALA A 251 12.62 11.53 -29.28
N VAL A 252 13.07 11.42 -28.03
CA VAL A 252 13.28 12.57 -27.14
C VAL A 252 13.97 13.68 -27.93
N THR A 253 13.38 14.87 -27.97
CA THR A 253 14.01 16.07 -28.53
C THR A 253 14.00 17.20 -27.51
N ASP A 254 14.60 16.97 -26.33
CA ASP A 254 15.59 17.82 -25.64
C ASP A 254 15.83 17.25 -24.22
N PRO A 255 17.00 17.48 -23.56
CA PRO A 255 17.27 16.96 -22.24
C PRO A 255 16.40 17.71 -21.22
N ASP A 256 15.70 16.96 -20.37
CA ASP A 256 14.82 17.41 -19.28
C ASP A 256 13.38 17.80 -19.69
N GLY A 257 12.51 16.79 -19.60
CA GLY A 257 11.15 16.82 -20.13
C GLY A 257 10.05 17.34 -19.20
N LYS A 258 9.00 17.88 -19.85
CA LYS A 258 7.58 17.79 -19.49
C LYS A 258 6.73 17.83 -20.78
N PRO A 259 5.66 17.03 -20.93
CA PRO A 259 4.76 17.15 -22.07
C PRO A 259 3.79 18.32 -21.88
N GLY A 260 3.85 19.31 -22.77
CA GLY A 260 2.81 20.32 -22.92
C GLY A 260 1.67 19.77 -23.75
N ALA A 261 0.47 19.69 -23.17
CA ALA A 261 -0.76 19.36 -23.89
C ALA A 261 -1.07 20.46 -24.92
N THR A 262 -1.12 20.11 -26.20
CA THR A 262 -1.75 20.95 -27.23
C THR A 262 -3.23 20.59 -27.30
N GLN A 263 -4.10 21.60 -27.35
CA GLN A 263 -5.54 21.39 -27.42
C GLN A 263 -5.95 20.79 -28.77
N PRO A 264 -6.91 19.86 -28.79
CA PRO A 264 -7.32 19.18 -30.02
C PRO A 264 -7.95 20.17 -31.00
N ASN A 265 -7.54 20.08 -32.27
CA ASN A 265 -8.06 20.92 -33.34
C ASN A 265 -9.52 20.52 -33.66
N PRO A 266 -10.51 21.43 -33.50
CA PRO A 266 -11.92 21.14 -33.72
C PRO A 266 -12.26 20.74 -35.17
N GLU A 267 -11.47 21.14 -36.15
CA GLU A 267 -11.66 20.72 -37.55
C GLU A 267 -11.37 19.22 -37.74
N ILE A 268 -10.36 18.69 -37.04
CA ILE A 268 -10.00 17.27 -37.11
C ILE A 268 -11.05 16.40 -36.41
N LEU A 269 -11.67 16.90 -35.35
CA LEU A 269 -12.76 16.21 -34.66
C LEU A 269 -14.01 16.11 -35.55
N ALA A 270 -14.32 17.18 -36.29
CA ALA A 270 -15.43 17.18 -37.25
C ALA A 270 -15.19 16.21 -38.43
N GLU A 271 -13.95 16.14 -38.94
CA GLU A 271 -13.60 15.16 -39.98
C GLU A 271 -13.67 13.71 -39.47
N LEU A 272 -13.32 13.47 -38.20
CA LEU A 272 -13.40 12.15 -37.57
C LEU A 272 -14.86 11.67 -37.43
N ASP A 273 -15.77 12.55 -37.04
CA ASP A 273 -17.21 12.24 -36.93
C ASP A 273 -17.84 11.91 -38.29
N VAL A 274 -17.43 12.61 -39.35
CA VAL A 274 -17.86 12.32 -40.73
C VAL A 274 -17.30 10.98 -41.22
N ALA A 275 -16.06 10.64 -40.88
CA ALA A 275 -15.46 9.35 -41.24
C ALA A 275 -16.10 8.18 -40.48
N LEU A 276 -16.41 8.35 -39.20
CA LEU A 276 -17.07 7.34 -38.37
C LEU A 276 -18.52 7.07 -38.81
N SER A 277 -19.26 8.12 -39.21
CA SER A 277 -20.62 7.96 -39.75
C SER A 277 -20.64 7.32 -41.14
N GLY A 278 -19.61 7.53 -41.96
CA GLY A 278 -19.41 6.82 -43.23
C GLY A 278 -19.14 5.31 -43.05
N LEU A 279 -18.39 4.93 -42.02
CA LEU A 279 -18.10 3.53 -41.68
C LEU A 279 -19.33 2.78 -41.15
N ALA A 280 -20.21 3.45 -40.40
CA ALA A 280 -21.45 2.85 -39.89
C ALA A 280 -22.43 2.49 -41.02
N ASN A 281 -22.48 3.29 -42.10
CA ASN A 281 -23.33 3.04 -43.26
C ASN A 281 -22.78 1.97 -44.22
N ALA A 282 -21.51 1.56 -44.07
CA ALA A 282 -20.90 0.51 -44.88
C ALA A 282 -21.06 -0.91 -44.27
N CYS A 283 -21.69 -1.01 -43.09
CA CYS A 283 -21.94 -2.27 -42.39
C CYS A 283 -23.44 -2.63 -42.26
N GLN A 284 -24.31 -2.07 -43.09
CA GLN A 284 -25.68 -2.58 -43.33
C GLN A 284 -25.75 -3.33 -44.66
#